data_AF-A0A090VFI2-F1
#
_entry.id   AF-A0A090VFI2-F1
#
_cell.length_a   1.000
_cell.length_b   1.000
_cell.length_c   1.000
_cell.angle_alpha   90.00
_cell.angle_beta   90.00
_cell.angle_gamma   90.00
#
_symmetry.space_group_name_H-M   'P 1'
#
loop_
_entity.id
_entity.type
_entity.pdbx_description
1 polymer ?
#
loop_
_entity_poly.entity_id
_entity_poly.type
_entity_poly.pdbx_seq_one_letter_code
_entity_poly.pdbx_strand_id
1 'polypeptide(L)'
;MKDLLKIRSWMIYAFIFSLALFVSCEKDESKETPEQIATKEKLIGDWKLISSKVDGIFIGIEDFSYLKESFANFSPDNTYNVTYKKISNGSTSTSTLSGTYTVIGLNSVAFFNSISEINW
;
A
#
# COMPACT_ATOMS: atom_id res chain seq x y z
N MET A 1 45.24 47.37 -6.73
CA MET A 1 44.46 46.60 -7.74
C MET A 1 44.27 45.12 -7.38
N LYS A 2 45.06 44.53 -6.45
CA LYS A 2 44.89 43.14 -6.00
C LYS A 2 43.76 42.96 -4.97
N ASP A 3 43.48 43.98 -4.15
CA ASP A 3 42.44 43.88 -3.09
C ASP A 3 41.00 43.92 -3.63
N LEU A 4 40.77 44.64 -4.74
CA LEU A 4 39.47 44.69 -5.41
C LEU A 4 39.08 43.34 -6.06
N LEU A 5 40.06 42.54 -6.50
CA LEU A 5 39.85 41.19 -7.01
C LEU A 5 39.47 40.19 -5.90
N LYS A 6 40.02 40.38 -4.69
CA LYS A 6 39.78 39.51 -3.53
C LYS A 6 38.38 39.71 -2.94
N ILE A 7 37.91 40.96 -2.87
CA ILE A 7 36.55 41.32 -2.45
C ILE A 7 35.51 40.75 -3.42
N ARG A 8 35.79 40.80 -4.72
CA ARG A 8 34.90 40.28 -5.78
C ARG A 8 34.82 38.75 -5.77
N SER A 9 35.89 38.06 -5.39
CA SER A 9 35.91 36.59 -5.22
C SER A 9 35.12 36.15 -3.98
N TRP A 10 35.26 36.85 -2.85
CA TRP A 10 34.54 36.52 -1.62
C TRP A 10 33.02 36.69 -1.76
N MET A 11 32.57 37.71 -2.49
CA MET A 11 31.16 37.93 -2.81
C MET A 11 30.56 36.77 -3.63
N ILE A 12 31.34 36.15 -4.52
CA ILE A 12 30.88 35.00 -5.33
C ILE A 12 30.71 33.75 -4.45
N TYR A 13 31.62 33.50 -3.52
CA TYR A 13 31.49 32.38 -2.58
C TYR A 13 30.30 32.56 -1.62
N ALA A 14 30.04 33.79 -1.16
CA ALA A 14 28.87 34.09 -0.34
C ALA A 14 27.55 33.88 -1.10
N PHE A 15 27.53 34.18 -2.40
CA PHE A 15 26.36 33.98 -3.25
C PHE A 15 26.08 32.51 -3.56
N ILE A 16 27.11 31.69 -3.75
CA ILE A 16 26.97 30.23 -3.94
C ILE A 16 26.50 29.55 -2.64
N PHE A 17 26.98 30.01 -1.48
CA PHE A 17 26.55 29.49 -0.18
C PHE A 17 25.09 29.84 0.15
N SER A 18 24.59 31.02 -0.27
CA SER A 18 23.18 31.36 -0.09
C SER A 18 22.26 30.57 -1.01
N LEU A 19 22.68 30.26 -2.26
CA LEU A 19 21.92 29.43 -3.18
C LEU A 19 21.74 27.99 -2.65
N ALA A 20 22.71 27.46 -1.91
CA ALA A 20 22.64 26.13 -1.30
C ALA A 20 21.60 26.03 -0.17
N LEU A 21 21.21 27.16 0.45
CA LEU A 21 20.21 27.19 1.52
C LEU A 21 18.76 27.28 1.01
N PHE A 22 18.56 27.53 -0.30
CA PHE A 22 17.24 27.54 -0.93
C PHE A 22 16.87 26.23 -1.63
N VAL A 23 17.67 25.17 -1.48
CA VAL A 23 17.21 23.81 -1.79
C VAL A 23 16.25 23.38 -0.68
N SER A 24 15.07 24.00 -0.70
CA SER A 24 13.92 23.54 0.06
C SER A 24 13.56 22.18 -0.50
N CYS A 25 13.91 21.13 0.24
CA CYS A 25 13.37 19.80 -0.01
C CYS A 25 11.86 19.92 0.21
N GLU A 26 11.09 20.14 -0.86
CA GLU A 26 9.65 19.91 -0.84
C GLU A 26 9.49 18.44 -0.42
N LYS A 27 9.09 18.26 0.83
CA LYS A 27 8.54 17.00 1.29
C LYS A 27 7.26 16.84 0.48
N ASP A 28 7.33 16.08 -0.61
CA ASP A 28 6.18 15.51 -1.28
C ASP A 28 5.48 14.60 -0.28
N GLU A 29 4.71 15.19 0.65
CA GLU A 29 3.64 14.47 1.28
C GLU A 29 2.67 14.13 0.16
N SER A 30 2.74 12.90 -0.34
CA SER A 30 1.79 12.38 -1.32
C SER A 30 0.39 12.47 -0.70
N LYS A 31 -0.31 13.57 -0.95
CA LYS A 31 -1.66 13.78 -0.45
C LYS A 31 -2.55 12.77 -1.15
N GLU A 32 -3.15 11.87 -0.37
CA GLU A 32 -4.17 10.96 -0.87
C GLU A 32 -5.25 11.79 -1.58
N THR A 33 -5.69 11.34 -2.75
CA THR A 33 -6.78 11.99 -3.47
C THR A 33 -8.11 11.75 -2.74
N PRO A 34 -9.12 12.62 -2.91
CA PRO A 34 -10.44 12.39 -2.34
C PRO A 34 -11.05 11.02 -2.69
N GLU A 35 -10.75 10.50 -3.89
CA GLU A 35 -11.18 9.17 -4.33
C GLU A 35 -10.49 8.04 -3.56
N GLN A 36 -9.20 8.20 -3.26
CA GLN A 36 -8.44 7.26 -2.45
C GLN A 36 -8.97 7.23 -1.01
N ILE A 37 -9.26 8.41 -0.43
CA ILE A 37 -9.84 8.53 0.90
C ILE A 37 -11.21 7.84 0.97
N ALA A 38 -12.12 8.16 0.04
CA ALA A 38 -13.46 7.56 0.01
C ALA A 38 -13.42 6.03 -0.18
N THR A 39 -12.48 5.53 -0.99
CA THR A 39 -12.28 4.09 -1.18
C THR A 39 -11.74 3.44 0.07
N LYS A 40 -10.78 4.07 0.76
CA LYS A 40 -10.22 3.59 2.02
C LYS A 40 -11.28 3.50 3.12
N GLU A 41 -12.06 4.56 3.32
CA GLU A 41 -13.15 4.60 4.31
C GLU A 41 -14.18 3.48 4.06
N LYS A 42 -14.49 3.19 2.80
CA LYS A 42 -15.42 2.12 2.43
C LYS A 42 -14.82 0.72 2.56
N LEU A 43 -13.51 0.58 2.40
CA LEU A 43 -12.81 -0.71 2.46
C LEU A 43 -12.64 -1.21 3.90
N ILE A 44 -12.39 -0.31 4.85
CA ILE A 44 -12.11 -0.66 6.24
C ILE A 44 -13.27 -1.46 6.87
N GLY A 45 -12.92 -2.52 7.60
CA GLY A 45 -13.88 -3.36 8.32
C GLY A 45 -13.85 -4.83 7.91
N ASP A 46 -14.90 -5.54 8.31
CA ASP A 46 -15.03 -6.99 8.11
C ASP A 46 -15.83 -7.32 6.84
N TRP A 47 -15.26 -8.22 6.04
CA TRP A 47 -15.81 -8.67 4.78
C TRP A 47 -16.01 -10.17 4.81
N LYS A 48 -17.18 -10.62 4.39
CA LYS A 48 -17.49 -12.03 4.18
C LYS A 48 -17.54 -12.35 2.70
N LEU A 49 -16.95 -13.47 2.32
CA LEU A 49 -16.97 -13.92 0.95
C LEU A 49 -18.37 -14.45 0.55
N ILE A 50 -18.98 -13.85 -0.48
CA ILE A 50 -20.35 -14.21 -0.93
C ILE A 50 -20.34 -15.04 -2.22
N SER A 51 -19.44 -14.74 -3.15
CA SER A 51 -19.29 -15.45 -4.43
C SER A 51 -17.87 -15.30 -4.97
N SER A 52 -17.49 -16.16 -5.92
CA SER A 52 -16.19 -16.07 -6.60
C SER A 52 -16.34 -16.43 -8.08
N LYS A 53 -15.39 -15.93 -8.88
CA LYS A 53 -15.25 -16.26 -10.30
C LYS A 53 -13.81 -16.68 -10.58
N VAL A 54 -13.64 -17.67 -11.46
CA VAL A 54 -12.36 -18.04 -12.07
C VAL A 54 -12.54 -17.89 -13.57
N ASP A 55 -11.65 -17.14 -14.21
CA ASP A 55 -11.73 -16.84 -15.65
C ASP A 55 -13.10 -16.30 -16.11
N GLY A 56 -13.73 -15.49 -15.24
CA GLY A 56 -15.04 -14.89 -15.49
C GLY A 56 -16.24 -15.80 -15.23
N ILE A 57 -16.02 -17.10 -14.98
CA ILE A 57 -17.06 -18.09 -14.70
C ILE A 57 -17.27 -18.17 -13.19
N PHE A 58 -18.52 -18.07 -12.74
CA PHE A 58 -18.84 -18.26 -11.32
C PHE A 58 -18.51 -19.68 -10.88
N ILE A 59 -17.80 -19.79 -9.77
CA ILE A 59 -17.59 -21.09 -9.11
C ILE A 59 -18.94 -21.54 -8.55
N GLY A 60 -19.32 -22.80 -8.83
CA GLY A 60 -20.55 -23.40 -8.32
C GLY A 60 -20.62 -23.37 -6.79
N ILE A 61 -21.83 -23.33 -6.24
CA ILE A 61 -22.06 -23.22 -4.79
C ILE A 61 -21.42 -24.37 -4.02
N GLU A 62 -21.36 -25.58 -4.60
CA GLU A 62 -20.80 -26.77 -3.97
C GLU A 62 -19.28 -26.67 -3.83
N ASP A 63 -18.58 -26.37 -4.93
CA ASP A 63 -17.13 -26.15 -4.97
C ASP A 63 -16.69 -24.92 -4.17
N PHE A 64 -17.61 -24.01 -3.90
CA PHE A 64 -17.37 -22.78 -3.15
C PHE A 64 -17.86 -22.83 -1.70
N SER A 65 -18.60 -23.87 -1.32
CA SER A 65 -19.33 -23.93 -0.05
C SER A 65 -18.41 -23.75 1.17
N TYR A 66 -17.24 -24.39 1.17
CA TYR A 66 -16.25 -24.29 2.23
C TYR A 66 -15.56 -22.91 2.28
N LEU A 67 -15.47 -22.20 1.15
CA LEU A 67 -14.88 -20.86 1.08
C LEU A 67 -15.82 -19.77 1.61
N LYS A 68 -17.13 -20.01 1.71
CA LYS A 68 -18.10 -19.04 2.29
C LYS A 68 -17.86 -18.72 3.76
N GLU A 69 -17.07 -19.54 4.43
CA GLU A 69 -16.61 -19.27 5.80
C GLU A 69 -15.37 -18.36 5.84
N SER A 70 -14.85 -17.97 4.68
CA SER A 70 -13.71 -17.05 4.61
C SER A 70 -14.15 -15.62 4.91
N PHE A 71 -13.32 -14.94 5.71
CA PHE A 71 -13.51 -13.55 6.08
C PHE A 71 -12.21 -12.77 5.90
N ALA A 72 -12.34 -11.51 5.53
CA ALA A 72 -11.24 -10.57 5.45
C ALA A 72 -11.50 -9.39 6.39
N ASN A 73 -10.46 -8.88 7.01
CA ASN A 73 -10.48 -7.64 7.77
C ASN A 73 -9.48 -6.67 7.16
N PHE A 74 -9.91 -5.45 6.88
CA PHE A 74 -9.05 -4.37 6.43
C PHE A 74 -8.95 -3.31 7.52
N SER A 75 -7.72 -3.03 7.94
CA SER A 75 -7.43 -2.10 9.02
C SER A 75 -7.08 -0.70 8.50
N PRO A 76 -7.31 0.36 9.30
CA PRO A 76 -7.00 1.74 8.90
C PRO A 76 -5.51 2.03 8.65
N ASP A 77 -4.62 1.18 9.17
CA ASP A 77 -3.16 1.24 9.07
C ASP A 77 -2.61 0.62 7.78
N ASN A 78 -3.47 0.41 6.77
CA ASN A 78 -3.13 -0.19 5.48
C ASN A 78 -2.71 -1.67 5.57
N THR A 79 -3.13 -2.39 6.62
CA THR A 79 -2.95 -3.84 6.73
C THR A 79 -4.25 -4.62 6.49
N TYR A 80 -4.12 -5.88 6.10
CA TYR A 80 -5.26 -6.79 6.01
C TYR A 80 -4.93 -8.18 6.53
N ASN A 81 -5.98 -8.90 6.94
CA ASN A 81 -5.95 -10.31 7.26
C ASN A 81 -7.09 -11.02 6.53
N VAL A 82 -6.80 -12.10 5.83
CA VAL A 82 -7.78 -13.00 5.21
C VAL A 82 -7.68 -14.35 5.90
N THR A 83 -8.76 -14.77 6.55
CA THR A 83 -8.88 -16.13 7.07
C THR A 83 -9.77 -16.92 6.13
N TYR A 84 -9.28 -18.07 5.69
CA TYR A 84 -9.96 -18.91 4.71
C TYR A 84 -9.80 -20.39 5.06
N LYS A 85 -10.74 -21.19 4.58
CA LYS A 85 -10.65 -22.66 4.68
C LYS A 85 -9.93 -23.21 3.45
N LYS A 86 -8.95 -24.08 3.69
CA LYS A 86 -8.30 -24.88 2.65
C LYS A 86 -8.72 -26.33 2.79
N ILE A 87 -8.92 -26.99 1.66
CA ILE A 87 -9.05 -28.44 1.60
C ILE A 87 -7.71 -29.02 1.15
N SER A 88 -7.20 -29.97 1.91
CA SER A 88 -6.01 -30.75 1.55
C SER A 88 -6.27 -32.21 1.92
N ASN A 89 -6.14 -33.10 0.94
CA ASN A 89 -6.32 -34.55 1.12
C ASN A 89 -7.63 -34.93 1.84
N GLY A 90 -8.74 -34.25 1.53
CA GLY A 90 -10.05 -34.51 2.14
C GLY A 90 -10.23 -33.96 3.56
N SER A 91 -9.24 -33.26 4.11
CA SER A 91 -9.34 -32.54 5.38
C SER A 91 -9.46 -31.04 5.16
N THR A 92 -10.39 -30.42 5.88
CA THR A 92 -10.57 -28.97 5.88
C THR A 92 -9.78 -28.36 7.03
N SER A 93 -8.93 -27.38 6.74
CA SER A 93 -8.16 -26.63 7.73
C SER A 93 -8.31 -25.13 7.52
N THR A 94 -8.18 -24.37 8.59
CA THR A 94 -8.19 -22.90 8.54
C THR A 94 -6.77 -22.40 8.27
N SER A 95 -6.65 -21.37 7.45
CA SER A 95 -5.39 -20.67 7.20
C SER A 95 -5.63 -19.17 7.19
N THR A 96 -4.61 -18.41 7.57
CA THR A 96 -4.66 -16.96 7.62
C THR A 96 -3.53 -16.42 6.75
N LEU A 97 -3.88 -15.46 5.90
CA LEU A 97 -2.97 -14.70 5.06
C LEU A 97 -3.03 -13.24 5.52
N SER A 98 -1.87 -12.63 5.70
CA SER A 98 -1.75 -11.24 6.13
C SER A 98 -0.90 -10.45 5.13
N GLY A 99 -1.12 -9.15 5.07
CA GLY A 99 -0.39 -8.28 4.14
C GLY A 99 -0.72 -6.82 4.33
N THR A 100 -0.23 -6.01 3.39
CA THR A 100 -0.52 -4.58 3.29
C THR A 100 -1.28 -4.28 2.01
N TYR A 101 -2.04 -3.20 1.98
CA TYR A 101 -2.73 -2.73 0.79
C TYR A 101 -2.44 -1.27 0.50
N THR A 102 -2.62 -0.87 -0.76
CA THR A 102 -2.54 0.53 -1.19
C THR A 102 -3.74 0.85 -2.05
N VAL A 103 -4.43 1.96 -1.74
CA VAL A 103 -5.53 2.45 -2.55
C VAL A 103 -4.97 3.25 -3.72
N ILE A 104 -5.17 2.75 -4.94
CA ILE A 104 -4.59 3.35 -6.15
C ILE A 104 -5.60 4.20 -6.94
N GLY A 105 -6.86 4.22 -6.52
CA GLY A 105 -7.91 5.05 -7.10
C GLY A 105 -9.30 4.67 -6.61
N LEU A 106 -10.33 5.23 -7.24
CA LEU A 106 -11.73 4.93 -6.90
C LEU A 106 -12.05 3.44 -7.05
N ASN A 107 -12.49 2.80 -5.97
CA ASN A 107 -12.79 1.36 -5.91
C ASN A 107 -11.61 0.47 -6.38
N SER A 108 -10.37 0.96 -6.28
CA SER A 108 -9.19 0.28 -6.80
C SER A 108 -8.11 0.15 -5.73
N VAL A 109 -7.67 -1.08 -5.50
CA VAL A 109 -6.76 -1.44 -4.40
C VAL A 109 -5.72 -2.43 -4.92
N ALA A 110 -4.46 -2.21 -4.56
CA ALA A 110 -3.36 -3.15 -4.76
C ALA A 110 -3.02 -3.85 -3.44
N PHE A 111 -2.81 -5.17 -3.47
CA PHE A 111 -2.49 -5.99 -2.29
C PHE A 111 -1.07 -6.53 -2.36
N PHE A 112 -0.38 -6.53 -1.22
CA PHE A 112 0.98 -7.03 -1.07
C PHE A 112 0.99 -8.04 0.10
N ASN A 113 1.20 -9.32 -0.22
CA ASN A 113 1.26 -10.38 0.78
C ASN A 113 2.54 -10.26 1.62
N SER A 114 2.45 -10.40 2.95
CA SER A 114 3.63 -10.32 3.84
C SER A 114 4.44 -11.62 3.92
N ILE A 115 4.64 -12.31 2.79
CA ILE A 115 5.53 -13.48 2.70
C ILE A 115 6.92 -12.97 2.35
N SER A 116 7.64 -12.46 3.35
CA SER A 116 9.02 -12.01 3.17
C SER A 116 9.87 -12.57 4.30
N GLU A 117 10.55 -13.69 4.03
CA GLU A 117 11.72 -14.10 4.80
C GLU A 117 12.92 -13.30 4.28
N ILE A 118 13.36 -12.29 5.03
CA ILE A 118 14.67 -11.69 4.80
C ILE A 118 15.69 -12.62 5.45
N ASN A 119 16.30 -13.48 4.63
CA ASN A 119 17.48 -14.23 5.05
C ASN A 119 18.69 -13.29 5.01
N TRP A 120 19.34 -13.14 6.16
CA TRP A 120 20.57 -12.36 6.35
C TRP A 120 21.81 -13.14 5.92
#